data_AF-A0A3Q0GSS5-F1
#
_entry.id   AF-A0A3Q0GSS5-F1
#
_cell.length_a   1.000
_cell.length_b   1.000
_cell.length_c   1.000
_cell.angle_alpha   90.00
_cell.angle_beta   90.00
_cell.angle_gamma   90.00
#
_symmetry.space_group_name_H-M   'P 1'
#
loop_
_entity.id
_entity.type
_entity.pdbx_description
1 polymer ?
#
loop_
_entity_poly.entity_id
_entity_poly.type
_entity_poly.pdbx_seq_one_letter_code
_entity_poly.pdbx_strand_id
1 'polypeptide(L)'
;MLITFSLFRYLVISEKLEEIKSFRELTCLDLSCCKLGDEHELLEHLTKEALSSVTRLLLKDNCLSDAGLRKMTAPVRVMKRGLENLSVLDLSCNPKITDVGIGYLLSFRKLNCLDISGTGLKDVKAVVQRIQVQLGLVHSKVPLKEFDHSTCKTEGWAEQTILQWEQLVMEAIKPKKNLQCRRAARHFYGKRCRIEEQVTCTLVEVETKATGNLQFYKEKTQNCHAPLLKKEAAVSHELKKNKKRVLAEQETERTSKHMCLTMEDWDLLNSY
;
A
#
# COMPACT_ATOMS: atom_id res chain seq x y z
N MET A 1 11.40 13.84 7.69
CA MET A 1 12.50 13.08 7.07
C MET A 1 11.88 12.25 5.96
N LEU A 2 12.06 12.67 4.72
CA LEU A 2 11.57 11.90 3.59
C LEU A 2 12.61 10.84 3.27
N ILE A 3 12.18 9.59 3.26
CA ILE A 3 12.98 8.46 2.80
C ILE A 3 12.02 7.77 1.87
N THR A 4 12.28 7.86 0.57
CA THR A 4 11.51 7.12 -0.41
C THR A 4 12.34 5.96 -0.90
N PHE A 5 11.83 4.75 -0.88
CA PHE A 5 12.56 3.62 -1.46
C PHE A 5 12.08 3.47 -2.90
N SER A 6 12.87 3.83 -3.92
CA SER A 6 12.56 3.54 -5.34
C SER A 6 13.78 2.88 -6.01
N LEU A 7 13.86 1.58 -6.39
CA LEU A 7 13.96 1.11 -7.80
C LEU A 7 14.34 -0.41 -7.92
N PHE A 8 13.91 -1.09 -9.00
CA PHE A 8 14.44 -2.41 -9.47
C PHE A 8 14.58 -3.55 -8.42
N ARG A 9 13.61 -3.63 -7.53
CA ARG A 9 13.81 -3.92 -6.10
C ARG A 9 13.76 -5.36 -5.60
N TYR A 10 13.33 -6.36 -6.38
CA TYR A 10 13.12 -7.69 -5.78
C TYR A 10 14.42 -8.25 -5.14
N LEU A 11 15.55 -8.14 -5.84
CA LEU A 11 16.83 -8.63 -5.30
C LEU A 11 17.25 -7.85 -4.04
N VAL A 12 17.17 -6.52 -4.08
CA VAL A 12 17.52 -5.67 -2.92
C VAL A 12 16.63 -6.00 -1.74
N ILE A 13 15.32 -6.16 -1.94
CA ILE A 13 14.40 -6.52 -0.86
C ILE A 13 14.75 -7.89 -0.29
N SER A 14 15.04 -8.88 -1.13
CA SER A 14 15.39 -10.22 -0.65
C SER A 14 16.72 -10.26 0.12
N GLU A 15 17.71 -9.45 -0.28
CA GLU A 15 19.04 -9.43 0.36
C GLU A 15 19.13 -8.47 1.56
N LYS A 16 18.29 -7.43 1.59
CA LYS A 16 18.35 -6.32 2.56
C LYS A 16 17.11 -6.17 3.40
N LEU A 17 16.36 -7.26 3.54
CA LEU A 17 15.06 -7.25 4.20
C LEU A 17 15.14 -6.85 5.67
N GLU A 18 16.14 -7.35 6.40
CA GLU A 18 16.32 -7.02 7.82
C GLU A 18 16.70 -5.55 8.01
N GLU A 19 17.54 -5.01 7.13
CA GLU A 19 17.85 -3.59 7.13
C GLU A 19 16.62 -2.74 6.79
N ILE A 20 15.79 -3.15 5.80
CA ILE A 20 14.54 -2.47 5.45
C ILE A 20 13.54 -2.50 6.62
N LYS A 21 13.44 -3.63 7.35
CA LYS A 21 12.61 -3.78 8.54
C LYS A 21 13.07 -2.87 9.70
N SER A 22 14.30 -2.36 9.66
CA SER A 22 14.83 -1.45 10.67
C SER A 22 14.53 0.01 10.38
N PHE A 23 14.03 0.35 9.19
CA PHE A 23 13.72 1.72 8.80
C PHE A 23 12.62 2.32 9.66
N ARG A 24 12.84 3.55 10.13
CA ARG A 24 11.92 4.30 10.98
C ARG A 24 11.59 5.63 10.34
N GLU A 25 10.41 6.15 10.70
CA GLU A 25 9.92 7.46 10.26
C GLU A 25 9.79 7.59 8.73
N LEU A 26 9.65 6.46 8.03
CA LEU A 26 9.35 6.46 6.60
C LEU A 26 8.00 7.13 6.36
N THR A 27 7.97 8.12 5.47
CA THR A 27 6.74 8.81 5.08
C THR A 27 6.17 8.27 3.77
N CYS A 28 7.04 7.84 2.86
CA CYS A 28 6.68 7.27 1.57
C CYS A 28 7.44 5.96 1.35
N LEU A 29 6.72 4.84 1.27
CA LEU A 29 7.28 3.54 0.97
C LEU A 29 6.75 3.12 -0.40
N ASP A 30 7.60 3.24 -1.41
CA ASP A 30 7.33 2.64 -2.70
C ASP A 30 7.95 1.23 -2.66
N LEU A 31 7.20 0.23 -3.10
CA LEU A 31 7.60 -1.16 -3.29
C LEU A 31 7.03 -1.68 -4.61
N SER A 32 6.85 -0.80 -5.60
CA SER A 32 6.30 -1.16 -6.90
C SER A 32 7.22 -2.13 -7.65
N CYS A 33 6.64 -3.07 -8.38
CA CYS A 33 7.34 -4.05 -9.22
C CYS A 33 8.33 -4.93 -8.43
N CYS A 34 8.06 -5.20 -7.16
CA CYS A 34 8.94 -6.01 -6.31
C CYS A 34 8.59 -7.50 -6.33
N LYS A 35 7.49 -7.93 -6.96
CA LYS A 35 7.07 -9.34 -6.99
C LYS A 35 7.02 -10.00 -5.60
N LEU A 36 6.56 -9.26 -4.59
CA LEU A 36 6.48 -9.74 -3.21
C LEU A 36 5.66 -11.05 -3.13
N GLY A 37 4.48 -11.07 -3.74
CA GLY A 37 3.49 -12.13 -3.55
C GLY A 37 2.85 -12.10 -2.16
N ASP A 38 1.86 -12.96 -1.95
CA ASP A 38 1.03 -12.95 -0.73
C ASP A 38 1.77 -13.40 0.53
N GLU A 39 2.81 -14.23 0.37
CA GLU A 39 3.56 -14.83 1.48
C GLU A 39 4.80 -14.03 1.87
N HIS A 40 5.06 -12.89 1.24
CA HIS A 40 6.23 -12.08 1.60
C HIS A 40 6.08 -11.53 3.01
N GLU A 41 7.05 -11.83 3.88
CA GLU A 41 7.09 -11.39 5.28
C GLU A 41 7.07 -9.87 5.45
N LEU A 42 7.46 -9.12 4.41
CA LEU A 42 7.37 -7.66 4.38
C LEU A 42 5.91 -7.17 4.52
N LEU A 43 4.92 -7.91 4.01
CA LEU A 43 3.50 -7.54 4.11
C LEU A 43 3.01 -7.48 5.56
N GLU A 44 3.49 -8.39 6.41
CA GLU A 44 3.21 -8.35 7.85
C GLU A 44 3.94 -7.19 8.51
N HIS A 45 5.17 -6.91 8.06
CA HIS A 45 5.98 -5.81 8.58
C HIS A 45 5.37 -4.43 8.29
N LEU A 46 4.61 -4.24 7.20
CA LEU A 46 3.95 -2.98 6.84
C LEU A 46 3.08 -2.39 7.95
N THR A 47 2.58 -3.23 8.87
CA THR A 47 1.71 -2.79 9.98
C THR A 47 2.41 -2.64 11.32
N LYS A 48 3.73 -2.90 11.38
CA LYS A 48 4.53 -2.74 12.61
C LYS A 48 4.78 -1.26 12.91
N GLU A 49 5.08 -0.96 14.18
CA GLU A 49 5.30 0.40 14.67
C GLU A 49 6.42 1.16 13.94
N ALA A 50 7.43 0.44 13.44
CA ALA A 50 8.51 1.02 12.64
C ALA A 50 8.00 1.80 11.41
N LEU A 51 6.88 1.38 10.84
CA LEU A 51 6.25 1.96 9.65
C LEU A 51 4.98 2.76 9.96
N SER A 52 4.74 3.11 11.22
CA SER A 52 3.58 3.90 11.66
C SER A 52 3.49 5.30 11.04
N SER A 53 4.63 5.86 10.62
CA SER A 53 4.71 7.18 9.96
C SER A 53 4.39 7.14 8.46
N VAL A 54 4.19 5.96 7.86
CA VAL A 54 3.97 5.83 6.42
C VAL A 54 2.61 6.44 6.04
N THR A 55 2.65 7.38 5.10
CA THR A 55 1.46 8.07 4.56
C THR A 55 1.20 7.74 3.09
N ARG A 56 2.25 7.37 2.35
CA ARG A 56 2.20 6.90 0.96
C ARG A 56 2.76 5.48 0.90
N LEU A 57 1.96 4.52 0.44
CA LEU A 57 2.38 3.14 0.21
C LEU A 57 2.07 2.77 -1.24
N LEU A 58 3.10 2.49 -2.04
CA LEU A 58 2.95 2.12 -3.44
C LEU A 58 3.33 0.65 -3.63
N LEU A 59 2.36 -0.19 -3.98
CA LEU A 59 2.48 -1.63 -4.12
C LEU A 59 2.06 -2.09 -5.52
N LYS A 60 2.22 -1.22 -6.53
CA LYS A 60 1.93 -1.55 -7.91
C LYS A 60 2.68 -2.81 -8.36
N ASP A 61 1.99 -3.70 -9.06
CA ASP A 61 2.56 -4.90 -9.67
C ASP A 61 3.44 -5.74 -8.72
N ASN A 62 2.84 -6.26 -7.65
CA ASN A 62 3.51 -7.09 -6.65
C ASN A 62 3.03 -8.53 -6.61
N CYS A 63 2.26 -8.95 -7.62
CA CYS A 63 1.64 -10.27 -7.66
C CYS A 63 0.75 -10.56 -6.43
N LEU A 64 0.15 -9.52 -5.85
CA LEU A 64 -0.75 -9.66 -4.71
C LEU A 64 -2.13 -10.17 -5.15
N SER A 65 -2.77 -10.95 -4.27
CA SER A 65 -4.15 -11.38 -4.38
C SER A 65 -4.98 -10.90 -3.18
N ASP A 66 -6.25 -11.30 -3.14
CA ASP A 66 -7.12 -11.09 -1.99
C ASP A 66 -6.51 -11.66 -0.69
N ALA A 67 -5.73 -12.74 -0.77
CA ALA A 67 -5.06 -13.33 0.39
C ALA A 67 -3.98 -12.39 0.95
N GLY A 68 -3.13 -11.83 0.09
CA GLY A 68 -2.11 -10.86 0.48
C GLY A 68 -2.72 -9.59 1.06
N LEU A 69 -3.80 -9.07 0.46
CA LEU A 69 -4.54 -7.93 1.04
C LEU A 69 -5.16 -8.27 2.40
N ARG A 70 -5.78 -9.45 2.51
CA ARG A 70 -6.36 -9.91 3.78
C ARG A 70 -5.32 -9.95 4.88
N LYS A 71 -4.14 -10.50 4.58
CA LYS A 71 -3.00 -10.62 5.51
C LYS A 71 -2.44 -9.24 5.89
N MET A 72 -2.08 -8.43 4.90
CA MET A 72 -1.53 -7.07 5.10
C MET A 72 -2.47 -6.19 5.92
N THR A 73 -3.78 -6.31 5.73
CA THR A 73 -4.76 -5.44 6.39
C THR A 73 -5.38 -6.06 7.66
N ALA A 74 -5.07 -7.32 8.01
CA ALA A 74 -5.64 -7.98 9.19
C ALA A 74 -5.40 -7.21 10.50
N PRO A 75 -4.19 -6.68 10.78
CA PRO A 75 -3.94 -5.89 12.00
C PRO A 75 -4.79 -4.61 12.05
N VAL A 76 -5.00 -3.97 10.89
CA VAL A 76 -5.82 -2.75 10.77
C VAL A 76 -7.30 -3.07 10.99
N ARG A 77 -7.79 -4.17 10.42
CA ARG A 77 -9.20 -4.58 10.53
C ARG A 77 -9.56 -5.04 11.93
N VAL A 78 -8.74 -5.91 12.52
CA VAL A 78 -9.07 -6.62 13.76
C VAL A 78 -8.58 -5.88 15.00
N MET A 79 -7.34 -5.38 14.99
CA MET A 79 -6.71 -4.77 16.16
C MET A 79 -6.69 -3.24 16.11
N LYS A 80 -7.17 -2.64 15.02
CA LYS A 80 -7.17 -1.18 14.78
C LYS A 80 -5.78 -0.54 14.89
N ARG A 81 -4.74 -1.28 14.50
CA ARG A 81 -3.35 -0.82 14.52
C ARG A 81 -2.66 -0.95 13.16
N GLY A 82 -1.63 -0.14 12.97
CA GLY A 82 -0.78 -0.17 11.77
C GLY A 82 -1.38 0.63 10.61
N LEU A 83 -0.51 1.28 9.83
CA LEU A 83 -0.89 2.11 8.67
C LEU A 83 -1.96 3.17 8.99
N GLU A 84 -2.01 3.65 10.24
CA GLU A 84 -3.05 4.55 10.74
C GLU A 84 -3.04 5.93 10.07
N ASN A 85 -1.92 6.29 9.46
CA ASN A 85 -1.71 7.56 8.76
C ASN A 85 -1.69 7.40 7.24
N LEU A 86 -2.01 6.21 6.74
CA LEU A 86 -2.00 5.93 5.31
C LEU A 86 -3.04 6.79 4.59
N SER A 87 -2.54 7.66 3.72
CA SER A 87 -3.31 8.62 2.94
C SER A 87 -3.35 8.26 1.45
N VAL A 88 -2.34 7.58 0.93
CA VAL A 88 -2.25 7.19 -0.48
C VAL A 88 -1.84 5.74 -0.56
N LEU A 89 -2.63 4.95 -1.27
CA LEU A 89 -2.37 3.54 -1.52
C LEU A 89 -2.47 3.24 -3.01
N ASP A 90 -1.42 2.67 -3.58
CA ASP A 90 -1.42 2.17 -4.95
C ASP A 90 -1.32 0.65 -4.94
N LEU A 91 -2.33 -0.02 -5.50
CA LEU A 91 -2.41 -1.46 -5.70
C LEU A 91 -2.56 -1.82 -7.18
N SER A 92 -2.29 -0.86 -8.08
CA SER A 92 -2.48 -1.04 -9.51
C SER A 92 -1.67 -2.22 -10.06
N CYS A 93 -2.12 -2.77 -11.18
CA CYS A 93 -1.48 -3.89 -11.85
C CYS A 93 -1.32 -5.17 -10.98
N ASN A 94 -2.21 -5.38 -10.01
CA ASN A 94 -2.31 -6.65 -9.28
C ASN A 94 -3.60 -7.40 -9.72
N PRO A 95 -3.56 -8.17 -10.81
CA PRO A 95 -4.77 -8.71 -11.45
C PRO A 95 -5.50 -9.78 -10.61
N LYS A 96 -4.86 -10.33 -9.57
CA LYS A 96 -5.47 -11.32 -8.68
C LYS A 96 -6.24 -10.69 -7.50
N ILE A 97 -6.23 -9.37 -7.38
CA ILE A 97 -7.09 -8.64 -6.43
C ILE A 97 -8.47 -8.53 -7.06
N THR A 98 -9.48 -9.02 -6.36
CA THR A 98 -10.88 -9.02 -6.80
C THR A 98 -11.74 -8.09 -5.95
N ASP A 99 -13.03 -8.03 -6.25
CA ASP A 99 -14.04 -7.30 -5.48
C ASP A 99 -14.01 -7.61 -3.97
N VAL A 100 -13.63 -8.84 -3.60
CA VAL A 100 -13.49 -9.29 -2.21
C VAL A 100 -12.27 -8.64 -1.56
N GLY A 101 -11.12 -8.63 -2.24
CA GLY A 101 -9.90 -8.00 -1.75
C GLY A 101 -10.07 -6.51 -1.46
N ILE A 102 -10.77 -5.80 -2.34
CA ILE A 102 -11.09 -4.38 -2.13
C ILE A 102 -11.93 -4.17 -0.87
N GLY A 103 -12.78 -5.13 -0.50
CA GLY A 103 -13.54 -5.12 0.75
C GLY A 103 -12.67 -4.97 2.00
N TYR A 104 -11.46 -5.54 2.00
CA TYR A 104 -10.53 -5.42 3.12
C TYR A 104 -9.94 -4.01 3.27
N LEU A 105 -9.86 -3.24 2.19
CA LEU A 105 -9.30 -1.88 2.20
C LEU A 105 -10.24 -0.86 2.86
N LEU A 106 -11.51 -1.21 3.06
CA LEU A 106 -12.53 -0.31 3.61
C LEU A 106 -12.27 0.05 5.09
N SER A 107 -11.30 -0.59 5.74
CA SER A 107 -10.82 -0.20 7.08
C SER A 107 -9.93 1.05 7.10
N PHE A 108 -9.37 1.47 5.97
CA PHE A 108 -8.47 2.63 5.89
C PHE A 108 -9.23 3.97 5.86
N ARG A 109 -9.72 4.42 7.02
CA ARG A 109 -10.57 5.62 7.13
C ARG A 109 -9.89 6.95 6.77
N LYS A 110 -8.56 7.01 6.82
CA LYS A 110 -7.77 8.21 6.49
C LYS A 110 -7.28 8.24 5.04
N LEU A 111 -7.64 7.23 4.23
CA LEU A 111 -7.22 7.17 2.85
C LEU A 111 -7.82 8.35 2.08
N ASN A 112 -6.96 9.07 1.37
CA ASN A 112 -7.33 10.19 0.51
C ASN A 112 -7.16 9.86 -0.97
N CYS A 113 -6.27 8.94 -1.33
CA CYS A 113 -6.09 8.50 -2.71
C CYS A 113 -5.93 6.97 -2.74
N LEU A 114 -6.62 6.32 -3.69
CA LEU A 114 -6.53 4.88 -3.94
C LEU A 114 -6.39 4.61 -5.44
N ASP A 115 -5.40 3.83 -5.85
CA ASP A 115 -5.30 3.29 -7.21
C ASP A 115 -5.50 1.77 -7.20
N ILE A 116 -6.50 1.30 -7.94
CA ILE A 116 -6.81 -0.13 -8.15
C ILE A 116 -6.92 -0.46 -9.64
N SER A 117 -6.29 0.34 -10.50
CA SER A 117 -6.25 0.13 -11.94
C SER A 117 -5.62 -1.23 -12.29
N GLY A 118 -6.18 -1.96 -13.25
CA GLY A 118 -5.65 -3.27 -13.64
C GLY A 118 -5.75 -4.36 -12.57
N THR A 119 -6.64 -4.19 -11.58
CA THR A 119 -7.07 -5.28 -10.69
C THR A 119 -8.17 -6.12 -11.36
N GLY A 120 -8.33 -7.37 -10.91
CA GLY A 120 -9.26 -8.37 -11.45
C GLY A 120 -10.70 -8.20 -10.97
N LEU A 121 -11.21 -6.96 -10.97
CA LEU A 121 -12.57 -6.67 -10.53
C LEU A 121 -13.61 -7.25 -11.49
N LYS A 122 -14.67 -7.82 -10.92
CA LYS A 122 -15.81 -8.36 -11.69
C LYS A 122 -16.93 -7.33 -11.80
N ASP A 123 -17.31 -6.73 -10.66
CA ASP A 123 -18.32 -5.68 -10.60
C ASP A 123 -17.69 -4.33 -10.20
N VAL A 124 -17.10 -3.68 -11.21
CA VAL A 124 -16.46 -2.36 -11.06
C VAL A 124 -17.45 -1.32 -10.51
N LYS A 125 -18.72 -1.35 -10.94
CA LYS A 125 -19.72 -0.37 -10.52
C LYS A 125 -20.03 -0.51 -9.03
N ALA A 126 -20.26 -1.73 -8.55
CA ALA A 126 -20.49 -1.97 -7.12
C ALA A 126 -19.26 -1.62 -6.29
N VAL A 127 -18.04 -1.93 -6.77
CA VAL A 127 -16.80 -1.56 -6.08
C VAL A 127 -16.65 -0.04 -5.97
N VAL A 128 -16.82 0.70 -7.07
CA VAL A 128 -16.78 2.18 -7.08
C VAL A 128 -17.77 2.76 -6.08
N GLN A 129 -19.01 2.26 -6.07
CA GLN A 129 -20.03 2.70 -5.11
C GLN A 129 -19.64 2.39 -3.66
N ARG A 130 -19.10 1.20 -3.37
CA ARG A 130 -18.63 0.84 -2.03
C ARG A 130 -17.51 1.77 -1.55
N ILE A 131 -16.54 2.05 -2.42
CA ILE A 131 -15.44 2.97 -2.12
C ILE A 131 -15.98 4.38 -1.85
N GLN A 132 -16.90 4.86 -2.67
CA GLN A 132 -17.50 6.18 -2.49
C GLN A 132 -18.29 6.27 -1.18
N VAL A 133 -19.14 5.30 -0.87
CA VAL A 133 -19.99 5.32 0.33
C VAL A 133 -19.19 5.12 1.61
N GLN A 134 -18.21 4.20 1.62
CA GLN A 134 -17.52 3.83 2.85
C GLN A 134 -16.22 4.59 3.12
N LEU A 135 -15.55 5.09 2.07
CA LEU A 135 -14.31 5.85 2.19
C LEU A 135 -14.47 7.33 1.77
N GLY A 136 -15.56 7.69 1.09
CA GLY A 136 -15.78 9.05 0.60
C GLY A 136 -14.87 9.43 -0.58
N LEU A 137 -14.33 8.43 -1.30
CA LEU A 137 -13.46 8.67 -2.45
C LEU A 137 -14.28 8.67 -3.74
N VAL A 138 -14.01 9.63 -4.61
CA VAL A 138 -14.62 9.74 -5.93
C VAL A 138 -13.68 9.22 -7.02
N HIS A 139 -14.25 8.60 -8.05
CA HIS A 139 -13.49 8.10 -9.20
C HIS A 139 -12.97 9.29 -10.04
N SER A 140 -11.66 9.30 -10.29
CA SER A 140 -11.01 10.31 -11.13
C SER A 140 -11.14 9.95 -12.60
N LYS A 141 -11.44 10.96 -13.43
CA LYS A 141 -11.43 10.86 -14.90
C LYS A 141 -10.03 11.08 -15.49
N VAL A 142 -9.11 11.62 -14.70
CA VAL A 142 -7.74 11.96 -15.12
C VAL A 142 -6.72 11.24 -14.24
N PRO A 143 -5.54 10.89 -14.78
CA PRO A 143 -4.46 10.38 -13.96
C PRO A 143 -4.09 11.34 -12.83
N LEU A 144 -4.09 10.84 -11.60
CA LEU A 144 -3.72 11.58 -10.40
C LEU A 144 -2.21 11.61 -10.25
N LYS A 145 -1.66 12.78 -9.88
CA LYS A 145 -0.21 12.98 -9.70
C LYS A 145 0.32 12.25 -8.46
N GLU A 146 -0.55 11.92 -7.53
CA GLU A 146 -0.26 11.19 -6.31
C GLU A 146 0.27 9.77 -6.57
N PHE A 147 -0.02 9.21 -7.74
CA PHE A 147 0.48 7.90 -8.19
C PHE A 147 1.65 8.00 -9.17
N ASP A 148 2.21 9.19 -9.36
CA ASP A 148 3.43 9.36 -10.15
C ASP A 148 4.64 8.87 -9.34
N HIS A 149 5.14 7.68 -9.68
CA HIS A 149 6.32 7.08 -9.07
C HIS A 149 7.61 7.91 -9.26
N SER A 150 7.66 8.86 -10.21
CA SER A 150 8.82 9.74 -10.37
C SER A 150 8.99 10.72 -9.22
N THR A 151 7.92 10.99 -8.48
CA THR A 151 7.94 11.84 -7.28
C THR A 151 8.51 11.11 -6.05
N CYS A 152 8.62 9.79 -6.13
CA CYS A 152 9.13 8.94 -5.07
C CYS A 152 10.65 8.78 -5.22
N LYS A 153 11.43 9.70 -4.63
CA LYS A 153 12.91 9.70 -4.68
C LYS A 153 13.55 9.40 -3.34
N THR A 154 14.54 8.52 -3.34
CA THR A 154 15.37 8.25 -2.17
C THR A 154 16.12 9.50 -1.78
N GLU A 155 15.87 9.99 -0.56
CA GLU A 155 16.49 11.19 -0.01
C GLU A 155 16.74 10.99 1.49
N GLY A 156 17.58 11.86 2.07
CA GLY A 156 17.93 11.80 3.49
C GLY A 156 19.02 10.77 3.80
N TRP A 157 19.06 10.27 5.04
CA TRP A 157 20.17 9.44 5.53
C TRP A 157 20.30 8.08 4.82
N ALA A 158 19.21 7.55 4.28
CA ALA A 158 19.20 6.24 3.63
C ALA A 158 19.67 6.31 2.17
N GLU A 159 19.80 7.50 1.58
CA GLU A 159 20.15 7.70 0.17
C GLU A 159 21.46 7.02 -0.19
N GLN A 160 22.57 7.36 0.48
CA GLN A 160 23.87 6.73 0.22
C GLN A 160 23.83 5.20 0.42
N THR A 161 23.15 4.73 1.45
CA THR A 161 23.09 3.29 1.77
C THR A 161 22.34 2.52 0.69
N ILE A 162 21.21 3.05 0.22
CA ILE A 162 20.40 2.42 -0.83
C ILE A 162 21.15 2.45 -2.17
N LEU A 163 21.78 3.57 -2.53
CA LEU A 163 22.62 3.67 -3.72
C LEU A 163 23.77 2.65 -3.69
N GLN A 164 24.38 2.45 -2.53
CA GLN A 164 25.42 1.42 -2.36
C GLN A 164 24.86 0.01 -2.56
N TRP A 165 23.69 -0.31 -2.00
CA TRP A 165 23.05 -1.61 -2.20
C TRP A 165 22.71 -1.86 -3.67
N GLU A 166 22.14 -0.87 -4.36
CA GLU A 166 21.84 -0.96 -5.78
C GLU A 166 23.11 -1.19 -6.61
N GLN A 167 24.19 -0.48 -6.29
CA GLN A 167 25.47 -0.68 -6.96
C GLN A 167 26.01 -2.09 -6.74
N LEU A 168 25.98 -2.59 -5.49
CA LEU A 168 26.44 -3.95 -5.16
C LEU A 168 25.63 -5.02 -5.89
N VAL A 169 24.30 -4.88 -5.93
CA VAL A 169 23.42 -5.80 -6.65
C VAL A 169 23.68 -5.73 -8.15
N MET A 170 23.86 -4.53 -8.73
CA MET A 170 24.21 -4.40 -10.15
C MET A 170 25.58 -5.02 -10.46
N GLU A 171 26.57 -4.88 -9.58
CA GLU A 171 27.87 -5.52 -9.72
C GLU A 171 27.81 -7.05 -9.58
N ALA A 172 26.91 -7.58 -8.77
CA ALA A 172 26.65 -9.01 -8.63
C ALA A 172 25.92 -9.60 -9.85
N ILE A 173 25.01 -8.84 -10.47
CA ILE A 173 24.25 -9.23 -11.67
C ILE A 173 25.09 -9.12 -12.94
N LYS A 174 26.13 -8.25 -12.98
CA LYS A 174 27.10 -8.25 -14.09
C LYS A 174 27.57 -9.68 -14.26
N PRO A 175 27.43 -10.28 -15.47
CA PRO A 175 27.79 -11.67 -15.67
C PRO A 175 29.29 -11.77 -15.39
N LYS A 176 29.66 -12.29 -14.22
CA LYS A 176 31.00 -12.79 -13.98
C LYS A 176 31.26 -13.71 -15.17
N LYS A 177 32.24 -13.38 -16.00
CA LYS A 177 32.68 -14.14 -17.17
C LYS A 177 33.18 -15.51 -16.70
N ASN A 178 32.29 -16.36 -16.21
CA ASN A 178 32.57 -17.73 -15.86
C ASN A 178 32.20 -18.57 -17.08
N LEU A 179 32.95 -18.35 -18.17
CA LEU A 179 32.93 -19.19 -19.38
C LEU A 179 33.14 -20.68 -19.01
N GLN A 180 33.82 -20.95 -17.89
CA GLN A 180 34.05 -22.29 -17.36
C GLN A 180 32.78 -22.97 -16.83
N CYS A 181 31.88 -22.26 -16.12
CA CYS A 181 30.62 -22.83 -15.62
C CYS A 181 29.66 -23.21 -16.76
N ARG A 182 29.59 -22.40 -17.82
CA ARG A 182 28.79 -22.71 -19.02
C ARG A 182 29.33 -23.93 -19.77
N ARG A 183 30.65 -24.13 -19.79
CA ARG A 183 31.27 -25.34 -20.37
C ARG A 183 31.00 -26.57 -19.52
N ALA A 184 31.15 -26.48 -18.19
CA ALA A 184 30.91 -27.61 -17.27
C ALA A 184 29.44 -28.07 -17.28
N ALA A 185 28.47 -27.15 -17.25
CA ALA A 185 27.06 -27.48 -17.35
C ALA A 185 26.71 -28.06 -18.74
N ARG A 186 27.29 -27.54 -19.82
CA ARG A 186 27.14 -28.14 -21.16
C ARG A 186 27.78 -29.52 -21.27
N HIS A 187 28.86 -29.82 -20.56
CA HIS A 187 29.46 -31.15 -20.52
C HIS A 187 28.67 -32.14 -19.67
N PHE A 188 28.05 -31.69 -18.58
CA PHE A 188 27.29 -32.54 -17.67
C PHE A 188 25.86 -32.84 -18.18
N TYR A 189 25.18 -31.83 -18.73
CA TYR A 189 23.81 -31.95 -19.25
C TYR A 189 23.74 -32.17 -20.77
N GLY A 190 24.85 -32.00 -21.49
CA GLY A 190 24.91 -32.15 -22.94
C GLY A 190 24.99 -33.60 -23.38
N LYS A 191 23.91 -34.37 -23.20
CA LYS A 191 23.65 -35.62 -23.95
C LYS A 191 22.24 -36.18 -23.81
N ARG A 192 21.24 -35.32 -23.56
CA ARG A 192 19.84 -35.66 -23.87
C ARG A 192 19.22 -34.49 -24.61
N CYS A 193 19.21 -34.61 -25.94
CA CYS A 193 18.26 -33.89 -26.77
C CYS A 193 16.88 -34.45 -26.36
N ARG A 194 16.26 -33.85 -25.34
CA ARG A 194 14.80 -33.92 -25.26
C ARG A 194 14.34 -33.20 -26.52
N ILE A 195 13.58 -33.91 -27.33
CA ILE A 195 12.80 -33.33 -28.41
C ILE A 195 12.13 -32.10 -27.79
N GLU A 196 12.57 -30.92 -28.21
CA GLU A 196 11.85 -29.69 -28.00
C GLU A 196 10.55 -29.87 -28.77
N GLU A 197 9.55 -30.48 -28.14
CA GLU A 197 8.22 -29.93 -28.33
C GLU A 197 8.39 -28.46 -27.96
N GLN A 198 8.34 -27.62 -28.99
CA GLN A 198 7.93 -26.24 -28.84
C GLN A 198 6.59 -26.28 -28.10
N VAL A 199 6.66 -26.34 -26.78
CA VAL A 199 5.70 -25.65 -25.95
C VAL A 199 6.02 -24.20 -26.19
N THR A 200 5.56 -23.72 -27.35
CA THR A 200 5.05 -22.38 -27.47
C THR A 200 4.10 -22.29 -26.30
N CYS A 201 4.58 -21.73 -25.19
CA CYS A 201 3.69 -21.12 -24.24
C CYS A 201 3.00 -20.06 -25.09
N THR A 202 1.88 -20.44 -25.70
CA THR A 202 0.78 -19.52 -25.89
C THR A 202 0.62 -18.94 -24.50
N LEU A 203 1.19 -17.74 -24.33
CA LEU A 203 0.59 -16.74 -23.48
C LEU A 203 -0.87 -16.81 -23.87
N VAL A 204 -1.64 -17.54 -23.05
CA VAL A 204 -3.05 -17.27 -22.98
C VAL A 204 -3.03 -15.88 -22.40
N GLU A 205 -2.99 -14.90 -23.31
CA GLU A 205 -3.60 -13.61 -23.12
C GLU A 205 -5.03 -13.97 -22.72
N VAL A 206 -5.22 -14.24 -21.44
CA VAL A 206 -6.49 -13.98 -20.83
C VAL A 206 -6.59 -12.49 -21.04
N GLU A 207 -7.32 -12.10 -22.09
CA GLU A 207 -7.83 -10.77 -22.30
C GLU A 207 -8.71 -10.45 -21.09
N THR A 208 -8.08 -10.20 -19.93
CA THR A 208 -8.69 -9.43 -18.87
C THR A 208 -8.80 -8.05 -19.47
N LYS A 209 -9.95 -7.80 -20.10
CA LYS A 209 -10.43 -6.47 -20.52
C LYS A 209 -9.84 -5.47 -19.56
N ALA A 210 -8.90 -4.65 -20.06
CA ALA A 210 -8.22 -3.66 -19.24
C ALA A 210 -9.29 -2.81 -18.54
N THR A 211 -9.52 -3.08 -17.27
CA THR A 211 -10.32 -2.23 -16.41
C THR A 211 -9.62 -0.87 -16.49
N GLY A 212 -10.34 0.15 -16.97
CA GLY A 212 -9.77 1.46 -17.26
C GLY A 212 -9.08 2.09 -16.04
N ASN A 213 -8.55 3.30 -16.19
CA ASN A 213 -7.98 4.03 -15.06
C ASN A 213 -9.00 4.08 -13.89
N LEU A 214 -8.70 3.38 -12.79
CA LEU A 214 -9.51 3.25 -11.58
C LEU A 214 -8.75 3.88 -10.41
N GLN A 215 -8.52 5.17 -10.54
CA GLN A 215 -7.95 6.02 -9.52
C GLN A 215 -9.04 6.78 -8.79
N PHE A 216 -8.91 6.90 -7.48
CA PHE A 216 -9.87 7.55 -6.61
C PHE A 216 -9.18 8.58 -5.74
N TYR A 217 -9.87 9.68 -5.46
CA TYR A 217 -9.40 10.72 -4.54
C TYR A 217 -10.52 11.22 -3.64
N LYS A 218 -10.16 11.80 -2.50
CA LYS A 218 -11.08 12.49 -1.61
C LYS A 218 -11.21 13.93 -2.07
N GLU A 219 -12.43 14.37 -2.34
CA GLU A 219 -12.69 15.79 -2.58
C GLU A 219 -12.33 16.56 -1.31
N LYS A 220 -11.37 17.49 -1.42
CA LYS A 220 -11.16 18.45 -0.35
C LYS A 220 -12.44 19.26 -0.26
N THR A 221 -13.12 19.23 0.88
CA THR A 221 -14.15 20.22 1.20
C THR A 221 -13.51 21.59 1.13
N GLN A 222 -13.60 22.25 -0.03
CA GLN A 222 -13.46 23.68 -0.07
C GLN A 222 -14.59 24.21 0.81
N ASN A 223 -14.23 24.88 1.91
CA ASN A 223 -15.11 25.86 2.52
C ASN A 223 -15.35 26.94 1.46
N CYS A 224 -16.30 26.68 0.57
CA CYS A 224 -16.92 27.70 -0.24
C CYS A 224 -17.72 28.55 0.75
N HIS A 225 -17.10 29.62 1.26
CA HIS A 225 -17.84 30.78 1.71
C HIS A 225 -18.64 31.27 0.50
N ALA A 226 -19.86 30.76 0.35
CA ALA A 226 -20.83 31.34 -0.56
C ALA A 226 -21.10 32.78 -0.07
N PRO A 227 -21.06 33.81 -0.94
CA PRO A 227 -21.44 35.15 -0.54
C PRO A 227 -22.91 35.15 -0.15
N LEU A 228 -23.17 35.56 1.09
CA LEU A 228 -24.48 35.87 1.63
C LEU A 228 -25.23 36.81 0.68
N LEU A 229 -26.23 36.26 -0.03
CA LEU A 229 -27.30 37.07 -0.60
C LEU A 229 -28.19 37.52 0.55
N LYS A 230 -27.99 38.79 0.91
CA LYS A 230 -28.87 39.55 1.81
C LYS A 230 -30.32 39.42 1.33
N LYS A 231 -31.19 38.93 2.20
CA LYS A 231 -32.57 39.40 2.26
C LYS A 231 -32.84 39.85 3.68
N GLU A 232 -33.05 41.15 3.81
CA GLU A 232 -33.58 41.82 4.98
C GLU A 232 -34.99 41.32 5.25
N ALA A 233 -35.26 40.94 6.50
CA ALA A 233 -36.56 41.09 7.13
C ALA A 233 -36.31 41.27 8.63
N ALA A 234 -36.71 42.42 9.13
CA ALA A 234 -36.52 42.90 10.49
C ALA A 234 -37.58 42.33 11.46
N VAL A 235 -37.36 42.60 12.76
CA VAL A 235 -38.34 42.64 13.88
C VAL A 235 -38.62 41.24 14.50
N SER A 236 -38.46 40.93 15.80
CA SER A 236 -38.15 41.70 17.02
C SER A 236 -37.99 40.76 18.24
N HIS A 237 -37.26 41.23 19.27
CA HIS A 237 -37.40 41.00 20.74
C HIS A 237 -37.46 39.54 21.27
N GLU A 238 -36.75 39.10 22.32
CA GLU A 238 -36.53 39.67 23.65
C GLU A 238 -35.48 38.86 24.44
N LEU A 239 -34.99 39.45 25.54
CA LEU A 239 -33.98 38.95 26.47
C LEU A 239 -34.34 37.66 27.23
N LYS A 240 -33.31 36.90 27.65
CA LYS A 240 -33.07 36.61 29.09
C LYS A 240 -31.68 36.01 29.37
N LYS A 241 -31.00 36.68 30.32
CA LYS A 241 -29.78 36.28 31.04
C LYS A 241 -29.98 34.97 31.80
N ASN A 242 -28.94 34.13 31.95
CA ASN A 242 -28.29 33.90 33.26
C ASN A 242 -27.18 32.84 33.30
N LYS A 243 -26.12 33.22 34.03
CA LYS A 243 -25.25 32.48 34.98
C LYS A 243 -24.32 31.34 34.51
N LYS A 244 -23.02 31.72 34.52
CA LYS A 244 -21.86 30.99 35.08
C LYS A 244 -22.22 29.95 36.15
N ARG A 245 -21.60 28.77 36.06
CA ARG A 245 -20.92 28.10 37.19
C ARG A 245 -19.75 27.23 36.69
N VAL A 246 -18.60 27.53 37.27
CA VAL A 246 -17.35 26.77 37.30
C VAL A 246 -17.55 25.57 38.22
N LEU A 247 -16.96 24.40 37.90
CA LEU A 247 -16.42 23.44 38.87
C LEU A 247 -15.45 22.48 38.15
N ALA A 248 -14.37 22.18 38.85
CA ALA A 248 -13.15 21.54 38.38
C ALA A 248 -13.15 20.01 38.54
N GLU A 249 -12.25 19.39 37.76
CA GLU A 249 -11.40 18.22 38.07
C GLU A 249 -12.04 16.92 38.58
N GLN A 250 -11.80 15.84 37.81
CA GLN A 250 -11.15 14.64 38.33
C GLN A 250 -10.53 13.84 37.17
N GLU A 251 -9.20 13.90 37.09
CA GLU A 251 -8.38 12.94 36.35
C GLU A 251 -8.40 11.60 37.08
N THR A 252 -8.51 10.50 36.35
CA THR A 252 -8.17 9.18 36.89
C THR A 252 -7.39 8.41 35.83
N GLU A 253 -6.12 8.21 36.13
CA GLU A 253 -5.16 7.40 35.39
C GLU A 253 -5.70 5.97 35.18
N ARG A 254 -5.74 5.52 33.93
CA ARG A 254 -5.88 4.09 33.59
C ARG A 254 -4.60 3.64 32.92
N THR A 255 -3.75 2.98 33.69
CA THR A 255 -2.57 2.27 33.21
C THR A 255 -3.00 1.06 32.37
N SER A 256 -2.86 1.16 31.05
CA SER A 256 -3.10 0.02 30.15
C SER A 256 -1.92 -0.94 30.17
N LYS A 257 -2.11 -2.10 30.80
CA LYS A 257 -1.19 -3.23 30.68
C LYS A 257 -1.26 -3.77 29.24
N HIS A 258 -0.22 -3.54 28.45
CA HIS A 258 -0.06 -4.15 27.15
C HIS A 258 0.09 -5.67 27.30
N MET A 259 -0.90 -6.43 26.82
CA MET A 259 -0.74 -7.87 26.60
C MET A 259 -0.13 -8.08 25.22
N CYS A 260 1.03 -8.74 25.17
CA CYS A 260 1.68 -9.15 23.94
C CYS A 260 1.11 -10.51 23.52
N LEU A 261 0.52 -10.58 22.32
CA LEU A 261 -0.03 -11.82 21.75
C LEU A 261 1.09 -12.69 21.17
N THR A 262 0.93 -14.00 21.31
CA THR A 262 1.89 -15.03 20.87
C THR A 262 1.75 -15.33 19.38
N MET A 263 2.71 -16.06 18.81
CA MET A 263 2.70 -16.45 17.39
C MET A 263 1.49 -17.33 17.01
N GLU A 264 1.00 -18.14 17.96
CA GLU A 264 -0.19 -18.98 17.78
C GLU A 264 -1.47 -18.15 17.71
N ASP A 265 -1.53 -17.04 18.46
CA ASP A 265 -2.65 -16.10 18.39
C ASP A 265 -2.73 -15.41 17.02
N TRP A 266 -1.56 -15.15 16.41
CA TRP A 266 -1.47 -14.58 15.07
C TRP A 266 -1.97 -15.54 13.99
N ASP A 267 -1.62 -16.82 14.07
CA ASP A 267 -2.07 -17.83 13.12
C ASP A 267 -3.58 -18.05 13.21
N LEU A 268 -4.14 -18.03 14.43
CA LEU A 268 -5.58 -18.14 14.65
C LEU A 268 -6.33 -16.94 14.05
N LEU A 269 -5.80 -15.72 14.20
CA LEU A 269 -6.39 -14.50 13.64
C LEU A 269 -6.34 -14.43 12.10
N ASN A 270 -5.34 -15.06 11.49
CA ASN A 270 -5.22 -15.15 10.02
C ASN A 270 -6.18 -16.18 9.39
N SER A 271 -6.83 -17.01 10.21
CA SER A 271 -7.76 -18.05 9.77
C SER A 271 -9.22 -17.58 9.62
N TYR A 272 -9.58 -16.42 10.19
CA TYR A 272 -10.91 -15.79 10.08
C TYR A 272 -10.94 -14.71 8.98
#